data_AF-A0A6H1ZQA8-F1
#
_entry.id   AF-A0A6H1ZQA8-F1
#
_cell.length_a   1.000
_cell.length_b   1.000
_cell.length_c   1.000
_cell.angle_alpha   90.00
_cell.angle_beta   90.00
_cell.angle_gamma   90.00
#
_symmetry.space_group_name_H-M   'P 1'
#
loop_
_entity.id
_entity.type
_entity.pdbx_description
1 polymer ?
#
loop_
_entity_poly.entity_id
_entity_poly.type
_entity_poly.pdbx_seq_one_letter_code
_entity_poly.pdbx_strand_id
1 'polypeptide(L)'
;MTTNIHRPRLSVEISAQQQLDLQKYLDHGMQKKLFNIVIDDVLRMLKVHGRQFLAAVIMHKLSYRDYNSLDLSSELEKEQEPKDKKKKDGKSK
;
A
#
# COMPACT_ATOMS: atom_id res chain seq x y z
N MET A 1 -4.84 -31.54 2.13
CA MET A 1 -3.64 -31.25 2.94
C MET A 1 -3.72 -29.79 3.38
N THR A 2 -4.02 -29.54 4.65
CA THR A 2 -4.06 -28.18 5.20
C THR A 2 -2.62 -27.76 5.50
N THR A 3 -2.02 -26.96 4.62
CA THR A 3 -0.74 -26.30 4.93
C THR A 3 -0.94 -25.47 6.19
N ASN A 4 -0.18 -25.76 7.25
CA ASN A 4 -0.08 -24.87 8.41
C ASN A 4 0.52 -23.55 7.91
N ILE A 5 -0.34 -22.60 7.54
CA ILE A 5 0.09 -21.27 7.10
C ILE A 5 0.68 -20.59 8.32
N HIS A 6 2.01 -20.64 8.45
CA HIS A 6 2.73 -19.92 9.47
C HIS A 6 2.45 -18.42 9.29
N ARG A 7 1.70 -17.82 10.22
CA ARG A 7 1.49 -16.37 10.27
C ARG A 7 2.53 -15.79 11.23
N PRO A 8 3.65 -15.23 10.73
CA PRO A 8 4.65 -14.64 11.60
C PRO A 8 4.01 -13.52 12.43
N ARG A 9 4.28 -13.49 13.73
CA ARG A 9 3.84 -12.40 14.59
C ARG A 9 4.80 -11.24 14.40
N LEU A 10 4.30 -10.11 13.92
CA LEU A 10 5.08 -8.88 13.89
C LEU A 10 5.17 -8.32 15.31
N SER A 11 6.39 -8.22 15.83
CA SER A 11 6.69 -7.48 17.05
C SER A 11 7.31 -6.16 16.65
N VAL A 12 6.64 -5.05 16.94
CA VAL A 12 7.15 -3.70 16.70
C VAL A 12 7.51 -3.09 18.04
N GLU A 13 8.74 -2.61 18.16
CA GLU A 13 9.15 -1.82 19.32
C GLU A 13 8.51 -0.44 19.21
N ILE A 14 7.68 -0.11 20.19
CA ILE A 14 7.07 1.21 20.35
C ILE A 14 7.43 1.73 21.74
N SER A 15 7.71 3.02 21.83
CA SER A 15 7.99 3.65 23.12
C SER A 15 6.72 3.71 23.97
N ALA A 16 6.90 3.80 25.30
CA ALA A 16 5.78 4.00 26.22
C ALA A 16 4.95 5.24 25.86
N GLN A 17 5.61 6.32 25.42
CA GLN A 17 4.95 7.54 24.99
C GLN A 17 4.10 7.33 23.73
N GLN A 18 4.64 6.63 22.72
CA GLN A 18 3.88 6.29 21.51
C GLN A 18 2.66 5.43 21.82
N GLN A 19 2.80 4.48 22.75
CA GLN A 19 1.68 3.64 23.17
C GLN A 19 0.58 4.46 23.86
N LEU A 20 0.95 5.39 24.75
CA LEU A 20 0.01 6.30 25.40
C LEU A 20 -0.70 7.19 24.37
N ASP A 21 0.03 7.71 23.38
CA ASP A 21 -0.54 8.55 22.34
C ASP A 21 -1.47 7.76 21.43
N LEU A 22 -1.12 6.52 21.06
CA LEU A 22 -2.01 5.64 20.29
C LEU A 22 -3.31 5.35 21.05
N GLN A 23 -3.25 5.12 22.37
CA GLN A 23 -4.44 4.87 23.19
C GLN A 23 -5.39 6.07 23.29
N LYS A 24 -4.91 7.30 23.07
CA LYS A 24 -5.78 8.49 23.02
C LYS A 24 -6.68 8.51 21.79
N TYR A 25 -6.24 7.89 20.69
CA TYR A 25 -6.92 7.98 19.40
C TYR A 25 -7.52 6.65 18.93
N LEU A 26 -7.12 5.52 19.53
CA LEU A 26 -7.50 4.18 19.10
C LEU A 26 -8.07 3.37 20.26
N ASP A 27 -9.24 2.78 20.03
CA ASP A 27 -9.84 1.83 20.96
C ASP A 27 -8.99 0.56 21.10
N HIS A 28 -9.13 -0.11 22.25
CA HIS A 28 -8.42 -1.35 22.53
C HIS A 28 -8.67 -2.41 21.43
N GLY A 29 -7.59 -2.93 20.84
CA GLY A 29 -7.65 -3.94 19.78
C GLY A 29 -7.65 -3.40 18.34
N MET A 30 -7.90 -2.10 18.13
CA MET A 30 -7.78 -1.46 16.81
C MET A 30 -6.33 -1.38 16.32
N GLN A 31 -5.37 -1.33 17.24
CA GLN A 31 -3.94 -1.21 16.94
C GLN A 31 -3.44 -2.28 15.95
N LYS A 32 -3.85 -3.54 16.13
CA LYS A 32 -3.44 -4.63 15.21
C LYS A 32 -4.03 -4.44 13.82
N LYS A 33 -5.28 -3.97 13.72
CA LYS A 33 -5.92 -3.69 12.43
C LYS A 33 -5.22 -2.53 11.72
N LEU A 34 -4.92 -1.47 12.46
CA LEU A 34 -4.19 -0.31 11.93
C LEU A 34 -2.84 -0.74 11.35
N PHE A 35 -2.04 -1.53 12.09
CA PHE A 35 -0.75 -2.00 11.59
C PHE A 35 -0.89 -2.84 10.31
N ASN A 36 -1.89 -3.72 10.23
CA ASN A 36 -2.13 -4.48 9.00
C ASN A 36 -2.45 -3.56 7.82
N ILE A 37 -3.35 -2.58 8.01
CA ILE A 37 -3.71 -1.60 6.97
C ILE A 37 -2.46 -0.82 6.52
N VAL A 38 -1.67 -0.31 7.47
CA VAL A 38 -0.45 0.43 7.16
C VAL A 38 0.55 -0.42 6.37
N ILE A 39 0.72 -1.70 6.72
CA ILE A 39 1.59 -2.61 5.97
C ILE A 39 1.07 -2.83 4.56
N ASP A 40 -0.24 -3.08 4.40
CA ASP A 40 -0.86 -3.29 3.09
C ASP A 40 -0.69 -2.06 2.20
N ASP A 41 -0.86 -0.85 2.76
CA ASP A 41 -0.64 0.41 2.05
C ASP A 41 0.83 0.61 1.69
N VAL A 42 1.76 0.37 2.62
CA VAL A 42 3.20 0.46 2.32
C VAL A 42 3.60 -0.50 1.21
N LEU A 43 3.08 -1.74 1.22
CA LEU A 43 3.33 -2.72 0.17
C LEU A 43 2.72 -2.30 -1.17
N ARG A 44 1.52 -1.72 -1.16
CA ARG A 44 0.88 -1.17 -2.36
C ARG A 44 1.73 -0.05 -2.97
N MET A 45 2.16 0.90 -2.17
CA MET A 45 2.99 2.03 -2.60
C MET A 45 4.37 1.60 -3.08
N LEU A 46 4.96 0.60 -2.42
CA LEU A 46 6.21 -0.01 -2.85
C LEU A 46 6.12 -0.69 -4.22
N LYS A 47 4.98 -1.30 -4.55
CA LYS A 47 4.79 -1.91 -5.88
C LYS A 47 4.73 -0.86 -6.99
N VAL A 48 4.19 0.32 -6.70
CA VAL A 48 4.03 1.41 -7.67
C VAL A 48 5.33 2.21 -7.82
N HIS A 49 5.89 2.69 -6.70
CA HIS A 49 7.00 3.65 -6.72
C HIS A 49 8.37 3.03 -6.37
N GLY A 50 8.40 1.74 -6.03
CA GLY A 50 9.63 1.06 -5.65
C GLY A 50 10.25 1.59 -4.36
N ARG A 51 11.56 1.35 -4.20
CA ARG A 51 12.30 1.66 -2.96
C ARG A 51 12.40 3.16 -2.65
N GLN A 52 12.16 4.03 -3.64
CA GLN A 52 12.20 5.49 -3.47
C GLN A 52 11.13 5.97 -2.48
N PHE A 53 9.98 5.30 -2.44
CA PHE A 53 8.92 5.57 -1.47
C PHE A 53 9.41 5.35 -0.02
N LEU A 54 10.12 4.25 0.26
CA LEU A 54 10.65 3.99 1.60
C LEU A 54 11.65 5.06 2.05
N ALA A 55 12.52 5.52 1.14
CA ALA A 55 13.43 6.61 1.45
C ALA A 55 12.68 7.90 1.80
N ALA A 56 11.60 8.21 1.08
CA ALA A 56 10.76 9.37 1.36
C ALA A 56 10.03 9.27 2.72
N VAL A 57 9.52 8.08 3.07
CA VAL A 57 8.88 7.80 4.37
C VAL A 57 9.88 7.95 5.52
N ILE A 58 11.06 7.32 5.44
CA ILE A 58 12.08 7.34 6.50
C ILE A 58 12.59 8.76 6.76
N MET A 59 12.71 9.58 5.70
CA MET A 59 13.15 10.97 5.84
C MET A 59 12.04 11.91 6.35
N HIS A 60 10.84 11.41 6.67
CA HIS A 60 9.68 12.23 7.03
C HIS A 60 9.35 13.30 5.98
N LYS A 61 9.65 13.04 4.70
CA LYS A 61 9.49 14.01 3.61
C LYS A 61 8.13 13.93 2.90
N LEU A 62 7.28 12.99 3.30
CA LEU A 62 5.95 12.84 2.73
C LEU A 62 4.94 13.63 3.58
N SER A 63 4.43 14.71 3.00
CA SER A 63 3.25 15.38 3.52
C SER A 63 1.97 14.62 3.12
N TYR A 64 0.85 14.96 3.76
CA TYR A 64 -0.47 14.42 3.40
C TYR A 64 -0.83 14.66 1.92
N ARG A 65 -0.38 15.79 1.36
CA ARG A 65 -0.59 16.12 -0.06
C ARG A 65 0.20 15.20 -0.99
N ASP A 66 1.41 14.84 -0.59
CA ASP A 66 2.26 13.92 -1.35
C ASP A 66 1.62 12.52 -1.36
N TYR A 67 1.07 12.07 -0.23
CA TYR A 67 0.33 10.81 -0.13
C TYR A 67 -0.85 10.73 -1.11
N ASN A 68 -1.71 11.75 -1.13
CA ASN A 68 -2.86 11.76 -2.04
C ASN A 68 -2.45 11.80 -3.52
N SER A 69 -1.36 12.51 -3.85
CA SER A 69 -0.86 12.59 -5.24
C SER A 69 -0.27 11.27 -5.75
N LEU A 70 0.37 10.50 -4.85
CA LEU A 70 0.91 9.18 -5.17
C LEU A 70 -0.22 8.14 -5.33
N ASP A 71 -1.31 8.29 -4.58
CA ASP A 71 -2.50 7.44 -4.71
C ASP A 71 -3.20 7.64 -6.07
N LEU A 72 -3.43 8.90 -6.45
CA LEU A 72 -4.07 9.30 -7.70
C LEU A 72 -3.26 8.92 -8.96
N SER A 73 -1.93 9.01 -8.91
CA SER A 73 -1.08 8.61 -10.05
C SER A 73 -1.18 7.10 -10.33
N SER A 74 -1.38 6.28 -9.29
CA SER A 74 -1.53 4.83 -9.45
C SER A 74 -2.86 4.37 -10.06
N GLU A 75 -3.91 5.20 -9.99
CA GLU A 75 -5.22 4.93 -10.61
C GLU A 75 -5.23 5.35 -12.09
N LEU A 76 -4.56 6.45 -12.43
CA LEU A 76 -4.49 6.98 -13.80
C LEU A 76 -3.66 6.10 -14.75
N GLU A 77 -2.66 5.36 -14.24
CA GLU A 77 -1.87 4.43 -15.06
C GLU A 77 -2.65 3.18 -15.49
N LYS A 78 -3.73 2.80 -14.78
CA LYS A 78 -4.56 1.63 -15.12
C LYS A 78 -5.57 1.89 -16.23
N GLU A 79 -5.88 3.16 -16.52
CA GLU A 79 -6.85 3.53 -17.56
C GLU A 79 -6.24 3.65 -18.96
N GLN A 80 -4.91 3.52 -19.10
CA GLN A 80 -4.19 3.65 -20.38
C GLN A 80 -3.72 2.32 -20.97
N GLU A 81 -4.41 1.19 -20.72
CA GLU A 81 -4.21 0.02 -21.59
C GLU A 81 -4.83 0.28 -22.98
N PRO A 82 -4.04 0.32 -24.07
CA PRO A 82 -4.58 0.53 -25.40
C PRO A 82 -5.40 -0.69 -25.83
N LYS A 83 -6.70 -0.49 -26.05
CA LYS A 83 -7.63 -1.46 -26.68
C LYS A 83 -7.37 -1.65 -28.19
N ASP A 84 -6.13 -1.75 -28.63
CA ASP A 84 -5.80 -1.94 -30.04
C ASP A 84 -5.27 -3.34 -30.34
N LYS A 85 -6.15 -4.35 -30.21
CA LYS A 85 -6.09 -5.58 -31.01
C LYS A 85 -7.49 -6.19 -31.20
N LYS A 86 -8.14 -5.90 -32.34
CA LYS A 86 -8.86 -6.88 -33.21
C LYS A 86 -9.77 -6.19 -34.24
N LYS A 87 -9.28 -6.05 -35.47
CA LYS A 87 -10.07 -6.31 -36.70
C LYS A 87 -9.16 -7.14 -37.61
N LYS A 88 -9.16 -8.46 -37.41
CA LYS A 88 -9.92 -9.44 -38.22
C LYS A 88 -9.56 -9.34 -39.69
N ASP A 89 -8.69 -10.27 -40.07
CA ASP A 89 -8.59 -10.86 -41.39
C ASP A 89 -9.97 -11.10 -42.00
N GLY A 90 -10.02 -10.96 -43.33
CA GLY A 90 -11.07 -11.55 -44.16
C GLY A 90 -11.93 -10.54 -44.91
N LYS A 91 -11.52 -10.20 -46.13
CA LYS A 91 -12.49 -10.20 -47.23
C LYS A 91 -11.85 -10.54 -48.56
N SER A 92 -12.20 -11.74 -49.00
CA SER A 92 -12.13 -12.29 -50.34
C SER A 92 -12.34 -11.28 -51.47
N LYS A 93 -11.57 -11.47 -52.55
CA LYS A 93 -12.10 -11.54 -53.91
C LYS A 93 -11.20 -12.45 -54.74
#